data_AF-A0A843CHP9-F1
#
_entry.id   AF-A0A843CHP9-F1
#
_cell.length_a   1.000
_cell.length_b   1.000
_cell.length_c   1.000
_cell.angle_alpha   90.00
_cell.angle_beta   90.00
_cell.angle_gamma   90.00
#
_symmetry.space_group_name_H-M   'P 1'
#
loop_
_entity.id
_entity.type
_entity.pdbx_description
1 polymer ?
#
loop_
_entity_poly.entity_id
_entity_poly.type
_entity_poly.pdbx_seq_one_letter_code
_entity_poly.pdbx_strand_id
1 'polypeptide(L)'
;KAAQQLKDRGDEIKAGDLVSFVKVTSSAGVKPVRLASLHEVDVEKYTEYIRSTFEQVLDAVGLDYEELTGAKKLESFFPGAS
;
A
#
# COMPACT_ATOMS: atom_id res chain seq x y z
N LYS A 1 13.29 0.22 -11.76
CA LYS A 1 13.54 1.38 -10.85
C LYS A 1 14.47 0.99 -9.68
N ALA A 2 14.06 0.13 -8.73
CA ALA A 2 14.90 -0.25 -7.60
C ALA A 2 16.24 -0.90 -7.99
N ALA A 3 16.22 -1.91 -8.87
CA ALA A 3 17.43 -2.55 -9.38
C ALA A 3 18.39 -1.55 -10.07
N GLN A 4 17.84 -0.54 -10.76
CA GLN A 4 18.64 0.51 -11.40
C GLN A 4 19.36 1.38 -10.37
N GLN A 5 18.67 1.76 -9.28
CA GLN A 5 19.28 2.54 -8.19
C GLN A 5 20.47 1.82 -7.53
N LEU A 6 20.45 0.48 -7.52
CA LEU A 6 21.56 -0.34 -7.04
C LEU A 6 22.73 -0.31 -8.03
N LYS A 7 22.45 -0.53 -9.32
CA LYS A 7 23.47 -0.43 -10.39
C LYS A 7 24.15 0.93 -10.41
N ASP A 8 23.38 2.01 -10.26
CA ASP A 8 23.91 3.39 -10.26
C ASP A 8 24.84 3.67 -9.07
N ARG A 9 24.74 2.87 -7.99
CA ARG A 9 25.64 2.91 -6.83
C ARG A 9 26.83 1.95 -6.93
N GLY A 10 26.96 1.24 -8.06
CA GLY A 10 28.07 0.32 -8.32
C GLY A 10 27.80 -1.13 -7.90
N ASP A 11 26.57 -1.48 -7.53
CA ASP A 11 26.23 -2.88 -7.26
C ASP A 11 26.12 -3.70 -8.55
N GLU A 12 26.72 -4.88 -8.58
CA GLU A 12 26.47 -5.85 -9.66
C GLU A 12 25.09 -6.50 -9.48
N ILE A 13 24.15 -6.17 -10.36
CA ILE A 13 22.83 -6.82 -10.44
C ILE A 13 22.68 -7.53 -11.79
N LYS A 14 22.45 -8.85 -11.75
CA LYS A 14 22.31 -9.75 -12.88
C LYS A 14 20.85 -10.19 -13.07
N ALA A 15 20.56 -10.75 -14.24
CA ALA A 15 19.25 -11.33 -14.51
C ALA A 15 19.03 -12.56 -13.61
N GLY A 16 17.88 -12.62 -12.94
CA GLY A 16 17.57 -13.65 -11.95
C GLY A 16 17.78 -13.20 -10.50
N ASP A 17 18.44 -12.06 -10.26
CA ASP A 17 18.63 -11.55 -8.90
C ASP A 17 17.31 -11.03 -8.30
N LEU A 18 17.08 -11.37 -7.03
CA LEU A 18 15.94 -10.86 -6.26
C LEU A 18 16.25 -9.46 -5.73
N VAL A 19 15.42 -8.48 -6.09
CA VAL A 19 15.53 -7.11 -5.59
C VAL A 19 14.32 -6.75 -4.75
N SER A 20 14.49 -6.75 -3.42
CA SER A 20 13.47 -6.29 -2.48
C SER A 20 13.43 -4.76 -2.44
N PHE A 21 12.23 -4.18 -2.49
CA PHE A 21 12.02 -2.75 -2.48
C PHE A 21 10.80 -2.36 -1.65
N VAL A 22 10.75 -1.09 -1.24
CA VAL A 22 9.61 -0.46 -0.56
C VAL A 22 9.12 0.74 -1.34
N LYS A 23 7.83 1.06 -1.20
CA LYS A 23 7.26 2.34 -1.66
C LYS A 23 7.76 3.45 -0.76
N VAL A 24 8.13 4.57 -1.37
CA VAL A 24 8.64 5.74 -0.65
C VAL A 24 7.94 7.00 -1.12
N THR A 25 7.83 7.98 -0.21
CA THR A 25 7.16 9.27 -0.47
C THR A 25 7.97 10.19 -1.38
N SER A 26 9.28 9.96 -1.49
CA SER A 26 10.15 10.70 -2.41
C SER A 26 9.74 10.51 -3.88
N SER A 27 10.14 11.45 -4.75
CA SER A 27 9.84 11.41 -6.19
C SER A 27 10.33 10.14 -6.91
N ALA A 28 11.26 9.39 -6.33
CA ALA A 28 11.68 8.09 -6.84
C ALA A 28 10.56 7.04 -6.80
N GLY A 29 9.59 7.18 -5.89
CA GLY A 29 8.40 6.34 -5.70
C GLY A 29 8.67 4.92 -5.17
N VAL A 30 9.88 4.39 -5.37
CA VAL A 30 10.37 3.14 -4.77
C VAL A 30 11.85 3.24 -4.45
N LYS A 31 12.30 2.53 -3.42
CA LYS A 31 13.72 2.32 -3.10
C LYS A 31 13.99 0.86 -2.78
N PRO A 32 15.18 0.33 -3.12
CA PRO A 32 15.66 -0.93 -2.56
C PRO A 32 15.63 -0.89 -1.04
N VAL A 33 15.23 -1.99 -0.39
CA VAL A 33 15.13 -2.05 1.09
C VAL A 33 16.43 -1.59 1.74
N ARG A 34 17.57 -2.01 1.21
CA ARG A 34 18.92 -1.65 1.72
C ARG A 34 19.29 -0.17 1.57
N LEU A 35 18.58 0.60 0.75
CA LEU A 35 18.82 2.03 0.53
C LEU A 35 17.72 2.92 1.13
N ALA A 36 16.66 2.32 1.67
CA ALA A 36 15.53 3.03 2.24
C ALA A 36 15.74 3.24 3.74
N SER A 37 15.39 4.42 4.23
CA SER A 37 15.19 4.65 5.67
C SER A 37 13.71 4.48 6.02
N LEU A 38 13.43 4.13 7.29
CA LEU A 38 12.06 3.89 7.76
C LEU A 38 11.14 5.10 7.56
N HIS A 39 11.69 6.32 7.67
CA HIS A 39 10.94 7.57 7.59
C HIS A 39 10.52 7.91 6.16
N GLU A 40 11.12 7.25 5.16
CA GLU A 40 10.77 7.44 3.76
C GLU A 40 9.65 6.52 3.29
N VAL A 41 9.29 5.51 4.09
CA VAL A 41 8.28 4.52 3.72
C VAL A 41 6.92 5.19 3.59
N ASP A 42 6.29 4.98 2.43
CA ASP A 42 4.98 5.54 2.13
C ASP A 42 3.86 4.65 2.70
N VAL A 43 3.52 4.89 3.96
CA VAL A 43 2.48 4.13 4.70
C VAL A 43 1.10 4.33 4.08
N GLU A 44 0.79 5.53 3.57
CA GLU A 44 -0.48 5.82 2.92
C GLU A 44 -0.67 4.98 1.67
N LYS A 45 0.37 4.84 0.84
CA LYS A 45 0.31 3.99 -0.37
C LYS A 45 0.06 2.52 -0.04
N TYR A 46 0.66 2.00 1.03
CA TYR A 46 0.36 0.63 1.47
C TYR A 46 -1.06 0.49 2.00
N THR A 47 -1.57 1.49 2.71
CA THR A 47 -2.97 1.52 3.19
C THR A 47 -3.95 1.52 2.01
N GLU A 48 -3.68 2.31 0.97
CA GLU A 48 -4.45 2.34 -0.27
C GLU A 48 -4.44 0.99 -1.00
N TYR A 49 -3.29 0.32 -1.10
CA TYR A 49 -3.23 -1.02 -1.72
C TYR A 49 -4.02 -2.05 -0.94
N ILE A 50 -3.93 -2.04 0.40
CA ILE A 50 -4.69 -2.95 1.24
C ILE A 50 -6.18 -2.69 1.03
N ARG A 51 -6.62 -1.43 1.16
CA ARG A 51 -8.02 -1.02 0.92
C ARG A 51 -8.51 -1.49 -0.45
N SER A 52 -7.82 -1.12 -1.52
CA SER A 52 -8.26 -1.45 -2.89
C SER A 52 -8.28 -2.96 -3.15
N THR A 53 -7.39 -3.74 -2.52
CA THR A 53 -7.43 -5.21 -2.59
C THR A 53 -8.68 -5.75 -1.89
N PHE A 54 -9.03 -5.21 -0.72
CA PHE A 54 -10.24 -5.61 -0.01
C PHE A 54 -11.51 -5.17 -0.73
N GLU A 55 -11.59 -3.93 -1.22
CA GLU A 55 -12.73 -3.43 -2.01
C GLU A 55 -13.02 -4.37 -3.19
N GLN A 56 -12.00 -4.77 -3.95
CA GLN A 56 -12.19 -5.73 -5.06
C GLN A 56 -12.76 -7.09 -4.61
N VAL A 57 -12.32 -7.63 -3.48
CA VAL A 57 -12.80 -8.91 -2.95
C VAL A 57 -14.21 -8.79 -2.39
N LEU A 58 -14.51 -7.68 -1.69
CA LEU A 58 -15.78 -7.41 -1.06
C LEU A 58 -16.87 -7.10 -2.09
N ASP A 59 -16.56 -6.30 -3.10
CA ASP A 59 -17.46 -6.00 -4.22
C ASP A 59 -17.90 -7.29 -4.92
N ALA A 60 -16.99 -8.25 -5.09
CA ALA A 60 -17.30 -9.54 -5.71
C ALA A 60 -18.31 -10.38 -4.90
N VAL A 61 -18.45 -10.13 -3.60
CA VAL A 61 -19.41 -10.80 -2.71
C VAL A 61 -20.56 -9.87 -2.26
N GLY A 62 -20.67 -8.68 -2.85
CA GLY A 62 -21.75 -7.72 -2.58
C GLY A 62 -21.65 -7.02 -1.22
N LEU A 63 -20.44 -6.86 -0.68
CA LEU A 63 -20.18 -6.16 0.58
C LEU A 63 -19.48 -4.83 0.33
N ASP A 64 -19.83 -3.81 1.12
CA ASP A 64 -19.21 -2.49 1.06
C ASP A 64 -18.09 -2.35 2.11
N TYR A 65 -16.90 -1.92 1.68
CA TYR A 65 -15.75 -1.74 2.57
C TYR A 65 -15.98 -0.65 3.63
N GLU A 66 -16.69 0.44 3.28
CA GLU A 66 -16.96 1.55 4.21
C GLU A 66 -17.95 1.15 5.31
N GLU A 67 -18.93 0.31 4.99
CA GLU A 67 -19.84 -0.31 5.95
C GLU A 67 -19.09 -1.23 6.94
N LEU A 68 -18.17 -2.07 6.46
CA LEU A 68 -17.41 -2.99 7.30
C LEU A 68 -16.40 -2.31 8.23
N THR A 69 -15.78 -1.22 7.78
CA THR A 69 -14.83 -0.44 8.59
C THR A 69 -15.51 0.50 9.59
N GLY A 70 -16.85 0.48 9.66
CA GLY A 70 -17.63 1.25 10.62
C GLY A 70 -17.72 2.74 10.28
N ALA A 71 -17.36 3.15 9.06
CA ALA A 71 -17.55 4.52 8.59
C ALA A 71 -19.05 4.87 8.43
N LYS A 72 -19.91 3.85 8.26
CA LYS A 72 -21.36 3.96 8.48
C LYS A 72 -21.71 3.32 9.83
N LYS A 73 -21.91 4.15 10.85
CA LYS A 73 -22.40 3.68 12.15
C LYS A 73 -23.77 3.02 12.00
N LEU A 74 -23.99 1.91 12.72
CA LEU A 74 -25.29 1.25 12.95
C LEU A 74 -26.43 2.21 13.34
N GLU A 75 -26.09 3.37 13.92
CA GLU A 75 -27.01 4.48 14.22
C GLU A 75 -27.78 4.98 12.97
N SER A 76 -27.24 4.82 11.76
CA SER A 76 -27.90 5.20 10.51
C SER A 76 -29.05 4.26 10.09
N PHE A 77 -29.11 3.05 10.65
CA PHE A 77 -30.20 2.09 10.42
C PHE A 77 -31.37 2.24 11.41
N PHE A 78 -31.20 3.00 12.50
CA PHE A 78 -32.24 3.23 13.52
C PHE A 78 -32.47 4.72 13.81
N PRO A 79 -33.01 5.52 12.87
CA PRO A 79 -33.17 6.97 13.00
C PRO A 79 -34.30 7.42 13.97
N GLY A 80 -34.65 6.65 15.01
CA GLY A 80 -35.84 6.90 15.83
C GLY A 80 -35.73 6.59 17.32
N ALA A 81 -34.54 6.45 17.89
CA ALA A 81 -34.36 6.27 19.33
C ALA A 81 -33.86 7.55 20.00
N SER A 82 -34.74 8.53 20.18
CA SER A 82 -34.68 9.60 21.21
C SER A 82 -36.05 10.26 21.32
#